data_AF-A0A812PDY2-F1
#
_entry.id   AF-A0A812PDY2-F1
#
_cell.length_a   1.000
_cell.length_b   1.000
_cell.length_c   1.000
_cell.angle_alpha   90.00
_cell.angle_beta   90.00
_cell.angle_gamma   90.00
#
_symmetry.space_group_name_H-M   'P 1'
#
loop_
_entity.id
_entity.type
_entity.pdbx_description
1 polymer ?
#
loop_
_entity_poly.entity_id
_entity_poly.type
_entity_poly.pdbx_seq_one_letter_code
_entity_poly.pdbx_strand_id
1 'polypeptide(L)'
;MDSAELLTSICCEHLFPFRIPKLYFADINRETTNYVLIVERIPFGRRGKVVKGKVTEKIERKPFEILPVCGKYQDYLLEDAPSIYYALFREMAHLAAWDHQGRYDAFLGPMTKYTEQEYLDQVIRVRKPQKQKKMEVLKGGCQSMIEKGIDFALHVASQIFTASGRDRAKLEKMKKEIVEIAPYFDDIRSYMNNSSDWTAAMHMNLQADNAWFWHDEMGDLDVGVFDWCGFGRAPFVMNFMGCLSGAEADMLDAHEEGLMKMFCDEYERYGGPHLEPSEMLLKYHLQWPSFAMDACQWVERDIYVQCPREEWSTVKSMLDDKFVDRWNVRCRGTTLVNAFEFWHRRNFSKIFNDWISGPGKEYRSVYSA
;
A
#
# COMPACT_ATOMS: atom_id res chain seq x y z
N MET A 1 -5.35 13.37 -14.21
CA MET A 1 -4.57 12.45 -13.37
C MET A 1 -3.17 12.36 -13.95
N ASP A 2 -3.06 12.10 -15.24
CA ASP A 2 -1.79 11.84 -15.94
C ASP A 2 -0.83 13.04 -16.11
N SER A 3 -1.30 14.26 -15.83
CA SER A 3 -0.43 15.43 -15.77
C SER A 3 0.67 15.28 -14.72
N ALA A 4 0.41 14.57 -13.61
CA ALA A 4 1.40 14.37 -12.56
C ALA A 4 2.60 13.57 -13.05
N GLU A 5 2.39 12.54 -13.87
CA GLU A 5 3.48 11.69 -14.39
C GLU A 5 4.41 12.47 -15.34
N LEU A 6 3.82 13.22 -16.27
CA LEU A 6 4.57 14.08 -17.19
C LEU A 6 5.32 15.18 -16.45
N LEU A 7 4.62 15.90 -15.57
CA LEU A 7 5.20 17.03 -14.86
C LEU A 7 6.30 16.58 -13.91
N THR A 8 6.15 15.42 -13.26
CA THR A 8 7.21 14.85 -12.42
C THR A 8 8.43 14.50 -13.27
N SER A 9 8.24 13.88 -14.44
CA SER A 9 9.34 13.54 -15.35
C SER A 9 10.06 14.79 -15.89
N ILE A 10 9.32 15.88 -16.16
CA ILE A 10 9.88 17.14 -16.69
C ILE A 10 10.58 17.96 -15.60
N CYS A 11 9.95 18.08 -14.42
CA CYS A 11 10.35 19.06 -13.41
C CYS A 11 11.23 18.45 -12.31
N CYS A 12 11.09 17.14 -12.03
CA CYS A 12 11.61 16.54 -10.80
C CYS A 12 12.75 15.54 -11.02
N GLU A 13 13.16 15.23 -12.25
CA GLU A 13 14.21 14.21 -12.53
C GLU A 13 15.48 14.38 -11.68
N HIS A 14 15.91 15.63 -11.47
CA HIS A 14 17.11 15.98 -10.71
C HIS A 14 16.86 16.18 -9.20
N LEU A 15 15.62 16.03 -8.74
CA LEU A 15 15.19 16.32 -7.36
C LEU A 15 15.02 15.07 -6.49
N PHE A 16 15.19 13.86 -7.05
CA PHE A 16 14.96 12.62 -6.33
C PHE A 16 16.25 12.06 -5.68
N PRO A 17 16.13 11.39 -4.52
CA PRO A 17 17.28 10.75 -3.84
C PRO A 17 17.76 9.48 -4.53
N PHE A 18 16.99 8.99 -5.51
CA PHE A 18 17.24 7.80 -6.30
C PHE A 18 17.08 8.11 -7.78
N ARG A 19 17.45 7.15 -8.63
CA ARG A 19 17.31 7.28 -10.08
C ARG A 19 15.85 7.19 -10.51
N ILE A 20 15.45 8.05 -11.44
CA ILE A 20 14.26 7.86 -12.28
C ILE A 20 14.69 7.74 -13.75
N PRO A 21 13.86 7.17 -14.65
CA PRO A 21 14.22 7.05 -16.06
C PRO A 21 14.44 8.43 -16.66
N LYS A 22 15.56 8.61 -17.38
CA LYS A 22 15.85 9.87 -18.09
C LYS A 22 14.72 10.23 -19.05
N LEU A 23 14.27 11.47 -19.03
CA LEU A 23 13.27 11.97 -19.98
C LEU A 23 13.91 12.23 -21.36
N TYR A 24 13.30 11.69 -22.43
CA TYR A 24 13.67 12.02 -23.82
C TYR A 24 12.64 12.92 -24.51
N PHE A 25 11.34 12.67 -24.29
CA PHE A 25 10.26 13.45 -24.88
C PHE A 25 9.00 13.34 -24.02
N ALA A 26 8.30 14.46 -23.85
CA ALA A 26 7.00 14.52 -23.19
C ALA A 26 6.13 15.55 -23.90
N ASP A 27 4.88 15.20 -24.19
CA ASP A 27 3.88 16.14 -24.71
C ASP A 27 2.47 15.76 -24.25
N ILE A 28 1.59 16.75 -24.13
CA ILE A 28 0.19 16.59 -23.76
C ILE A 28 -0.70 17.46 -24.63
N ASN A 29 -1.68 16.82 -25.27
CA ASN A 29 -2.74 17.54 -25.95
C ASN A 29 -3.73 18.07 -24.90
N ARG A 30 -3.82 19.39 -24.76
CA ARG A 30 -4.68 20.04 -23.77
C ARG A 30 -6.18 19.89 -24.05
N GLU A 31 -6.58 19.63 -25.29
CA GLU A 31 -7.99 19.44 -25.66
C GLU A 31 -8.47 18.03 -25.33
N THR A 32 -7.66 17.02 -25.63
CA THR A 32 -8.05 15.61 -25.45
C THR A 32 -7.54 14.99 -24.16
N THR A 33 -6.58 15.65 -23.49
CA THR A 33 -5.82 15.14 -22.34
C THR A 33 -4.97 13.90 -22.63
N ASN A 34 -4.87 13.49 -23.90
CA ASN A 34 -3.94 12.46 -24.32
C ASN A 34 -2.51 12.98 -24.21
N TYR A 35 -1.59 12.09 -23.86
CA TYR A 35 -0.19 12.42 -23.70
C TYR A 35 0.72 11.32 -24.25
N VAL A 36 1.98 11.69 -24.45
CA VAL A 36 3.06 10.77 -24.75
C VAL A 36 4.23 11.09 -23.83
N LEU A 37 4.83 10.03 -23.29
CA LEU A 37 6.01 10.08 -22.45
C LEU A 37 7.01 9.06 -23.00
N ILE A 38 8.20 9.52 -23.38
CA ILE A 38 9.30 8.69 -23.88
C ILE A 38 10.48 8.88 -22.93
N VAL A 39 10.86 7.81 -22.26
CA VAL A 39 11.92 7.80 -21.24
C VAL A 39 12.98 6.74 -21.53
N GLU A 40 14.04 6.72 -20.72
CA GLU A 40 15.07 5.70 -20.71
C GLU A 40 14.48 4.29 -20.71
N ARG A 41 14.96 3.46 -21.64
CA ARG A 41 14.68 2.02 -21.61
C ARG A 41 15.59 1.37 -20.57
N ILE A 42 15.00 0.86 -19.50
CA ILE A 42 15.72 0.09 -18.48
C ILE A 42 16.08 -1.31 -19.02
N PRO A 43 17.36 -1.71 -19.03
CA PRO A 43 17.78 -3.00 -19.57
C PRO A 43 17.67 -4.11 -18.52
N PHE A 44 16.44 -4.50 -18.17
CA PHE A 44 16.19 -5.56 -17.18
C PHE A 44 16.94 -6.86 -17.50
N GLY A 45 17.55 -7.44 -16.46
CA GLY A 45 18.27 -8.70 -16.56
C GLY A 45 17.34 -9.91 -16.73
N ARG A 46 17.97 -11.08 -16.90
CA ARG A 46 17.23 -12.34 -17.04
C ARG A 46 16.79 -12.85 -15.67
N ARG A 47 15.59 -13.46 -15.66
CA ARG A 47 15.03 -14.20 -14.54
C ARG A 47 15.51 -15.64 -14.58
N GLY A 48 15.82 -16.21 -13.42
CA GLY A 48 16.10 -17.64 -13.29
C GLY A 48 14.89 -18.51 -13.57
N LYS A 49 15.09 -19.83 -13.68
CA LYS A 49 14.01 -20.80 -13.85
C LYS A 49 12.93 -20.68 -12.78
N VAL A 50 11.68 -20.54 -13.23
CA VAL A 50 10.48 -20.53 -12.38
C VAL A 50 9.87 -21.93 -12.32
N VAL A 51 9.64 -22.45 -11.12
CA VAL A 51 8.94 -23.72 -10.89
C VAL A 51 7.83 -23.47 -9.88
N LYS A 52 6.58 -23.82 -10.25
CA LYS A 52 5.39 -23.63 -9.40
C LYS A 52 5.27 -22.20 -8.83
N GLY A 53 5.53 -21.20 -9.66
CA GLY A 53 5.42 -19.79 -9.26
C GLY A 53 6.51 -19.32 -8.29
N LYS A 54 7.66 -20.00 -8.21
CA LYS A 54 8.82 -19.51 -7.45
C LYS A 54 10.07 -19.59 -8.31
N VAL A 55 10.96 -18.60 -8.18
CA VAL A 55 12.28 -18.66 -8.82
C VAL A 55 13.12 -19.69 -8.07
N THR A 56 13.66 -20.67 -8.80
CA THR A 56 14.42 -21.81 -8.23
C THR A 56 15.88 -21.84 -8.64
N GLU A 57 16.24 -21.07 -9.66
CA GLU A 57 17.60 -20.93 -10.13
C GLU A 57 18.07 -19.52 -9.79
N LYS A 58 19.16 -19.43 -9.04
CA LYS A 58 19.82 -18.15 -8.78
C LYS A 58 20.75 -17.83 -9.94
N ILE A 59 20.60 -16.64 -10.51
CA ILE A 59 21.51 -16.12 -11.54
C ILE A 59 22.56 -15.27 -10.84
N GLU A 60 23.83 -15.61 -11.03
CA GLU A 60 24.95 -14.76 -10.61
C GLU A 60 24.98 -13.50 -11.48
N ARG A 61 25.06 -12.34 -10.84
CA ARG A 61 25.01 -11.03 -11.50
C ARG A 61 26.23 -10.22 -11.12
N LYS A 62 26.77 -9.47 -12.07
CA LYS A 62 27.84 -8.51 -11.81
C LYS A 62 27.27 -7.26 -11.13
N PRO A 63 28.08 -6.49 -10.41
CA PRO A 63 27.69 -5.16 -9.95
C PRO A 63 27.05 -4.33 -11.07
N PHE A 64 25.99 -3.60 -10.72
CA PHE A 64 25.17 -2.74 -11.57
C PHE A 64 24.35 -3.45 -12.66
N GLU A 65 24.35 -4.78 -12.73
CA GLU A 65 23.41 -5.50 -13.59
C GLU A 65 21.99 -5.41 -13.01
N ILE A 66 21.06 -4.92 -13.83
CA ILE A 66 19.67 -4.72 -13.40
C ILE A 66 18.99 -6.07 -13.18
N LEU A 67 18.29 -6.20 -12.05
CA LEU A 67 17.48 -7.37 -11.70
C LEU A 67 16.32 -7.57 -12.69
N PRO A 68 15.70 -8.76 -12.77
CA PRO A 68 14.59 -8.99 -13.68
C PRO A 68 13.35 -8.19 -13.27
N VAL A 69 12.59 -7.71 -14.26
CA VAL A 69 11.32 -7.01 -14.03
C VAL A 69 10.31 -7.89 -13.29
N CYS A 70 9.67 -7.36 -12.25
CA CYS A 70 8.52 -7.97 -11.61
C CYS A 70 7.23 -7.36 -12.18
N GLY A 71 6.25 -8.19 -12.54
CA GLY A 71 4.94 -7.68 -12.93
C GLY A 71 4.08 -7.32 -11.72
N LYS A 72 3.04 -6.51 -11.95
CA LYS A 72 2.07 -6.08 -10.93
C LYS A 72 1.48 -7.28 -10.15
N TYR A 73 1.64 -7.31 -8.83
CA TYR A 73 1.22 -8.41 -7.94
C TYR A 73 1.77 -9.80 -8.32
N GLN A 74 3.00 -9.84 -8.85
CA GLN A 74 3.73 -11.08 -9.13
C GLN A 74 4.96 -11.24 -8.24
N ASP A 75 4.87 -10.70 -7.02
CA ASP A 75 5.94 -10.64 -6.01
C ASP A 75 6.50 -12.01 -5.63
N TYR A 76 5.71 -13.08 -5.82
CA TYR A 76 6.18 -14.46 -5.71
C TYR A 76 7.34 -14.80 -6.66
N LEU A 77 7.55 -13.98 -7.70
CA LEU A 77 8.68 -14.08 -8.62
C LEU A 77 9.92 -13.34 -8.11
N LEU A 78 9.86 -12.55 -7.04
CA LEU A 78 11.06 -11.90 -6.49
C LEU A 78 12.01 -12.96 -5.92
N GLU A 79 13.30 -12.86 -6.24
CA GLU A 79 14.33 -13.77 -5.72
C GLU A 79 14.59 -13.54 -4.22
N ASP A 80 14.47 -12.29 -3.78
CA ASP A 80 14.63 -11.86 -2.40
C ASP A 80 13.64 -10.72 -2.13
N ALA A 81 12.37 -11.08 -1.88
CA ALA A 81 11.31 -10.11 -1.60
C ALA A 81 11.65 -9.22 -0.39
N PRO A 82 12.14 -9.74 0.76
CA PRO A 82 12.52 -8.89 1.88
C PRO A 82 13.47 -7.76 1.48
N SER A 83 14.62 -8.06 0.87
CA SER A 83 15.61 -7.03 0.50
C SER A 83 15.04 -5.97 -0.43
N ILE A 84 14.20 -6.38 -1.40
CA ILE A 84 13.49 -5.47 -2.31
C ILE A 84 12.63 -4.48 -1.53
N TYR A 85 11.80 -4.96 -0.60
CA TYR A 85 10.90 -4.09 0.16
C TYR A 85 11.62 -3.18 1.15
N TYR A 86 12.72 -3.64 1.76
CA TYR A 86 13.58 -2.76 2.57
C TYR A 86 14.20 -1.63 1.73
N ALA A 87 14.67 -1.94 0.52
CA ALA A 87 15.20 -0.91 -0.38
C ALA A 87 14.11 0.10 -0.79
N LEU A 88 12.90 -0.34 -1.10
CA LEU A 88 11.77 0.55 -1.39
C LEU A 88 11.42 1.45 -0.19
N PHE A 89 11.35 0.88 1.02
CA PHE A 89 11.02 1.64 2.22
C PHE A 89 12.10 2.66 2.60
N ARG A 90 13.38 2.30 2.42
CA ARG A 90 14.50 3.24 2.55
C ARG A 90 14.34 4.43 1.60
N GLU A 91 14.12 4.17 0.32
CA GLU A 91 13.98 5.26 -0.66
C GLU A 91 12.70 6.10 -0.46
N MET A 92 11.60 5.51 -0.01
CA MET A 92 10.42 6.28 0.39
C MET A 92 10.71 7.18 1.59
N ALA A 93 11.50 6.72 2.56
CA ALA A 93 11.90 7.52 3.71
C ALA A 93 12.78 8.70 3.29
N HIS A 94 13.73 8.48 2.36
CA HIS A 94 14.53 9.55 1.78
C HIS A 94 13.66 10.59 1.06
N LEU A 95 12.72 10.12 0.23
CA LEU A 95 11.77 10.98 -0.49
C LEU A 95 10.97 11.85 0.49
N ALA A 96 10.42 11.24 1.54
CA ALA A 96 9.66 11.94 2.56
C ALA A 96 10.52 12.97 3.30
N ALA A 97 11.74 12.60 3.70
CA ALA A 97 12.66 13.48 4.42
C ALA A 97 13.06 14.70 3.58
N TRP A 98 13.29 14.51 2.28
CA TRP A 98 13.63 15.57 1.34
C TRP A 98 12.47 16.56 1.13
N ASP A 99 11.22 16.10 1.22
CA ASP A 99 10.06 17.01 1.21
C ASP A 99 10.03 17.92 2.44
N HIS A 100 10.41 17.41 3.62
CA HIS A 100 10.51 18.21 4.84
C HIS A 100 11.59 19.30 4.79
N GLN A 101 12.56 19.16 3.87
CA GLN A 101 13.58 20.18 3.58
C GLN A 101 13.12 21.19 2.52
N GLY A 102 11.90 21.08 2.00
CA GLY A 102 11.35 21.95 0.97
C GLY A 102 11.87 21.68 -0.45
N ARG A 103 12.51 20.52 -0.69
CA ARG A 103 13.06 20.22 -2.03
C ARG A 103 12.01 20.17 -3.13
N TYR A 104 10.77 19.81 -2.78
CA TYR A 104 9.66 19.74 -3.72
C TYR A 104 8.75 20.98 -3.67
N ASP A 105 9.09 22.02 -2.91
CA ASP A 105 8.19 23.19 -2.71
C ASP A 105 7.93 23.97 -3.99
N ALA A 106 8.91 24.02 -4.90
CA ALA A 106 8.71 24.63 -6.22
C ALA A 106 7.65 23.91 -7.06
N PHE A 107 7.39 22.63 -6.78
CA PHE A 107 6.46 21.78 -7.52
C PHE A 107 5.13 21.58 -6.76
N LEU A 108 5.19 21.28 -5.46
CA LEU A 108 4.04 20.95 -4.61
C LEU A 108 3.53 22.13 -3.77
N GLY A 109 4.19 23.30 -3.86
CA GLY A 109 4.02 24.41 -2.93
C GLY A 109 4.72 24.14 -1.59
N PRO A 110 4.83 25.14 -0.69
CA PRO A 110 5.39 24.91 0.65
C PRO A 110 4.50 24.00 1.49
N MET A 111 5.11 23.14 2.30
CA MET A 111 4.37 22.28 3.23
C MET A 111 3.77 23.09 4.38
N THR A 112 2.45 22.98 4.59
CA THR A 112 1.80 23.50 5.80
C THR A 112 2.25 22.70 7.01
N LYS A 113 2.89 23.36 7.97
CA LYS A 113 3.32 22.76 9.24
C LYS A 113 2.24 22.93 10.31
N TYR A 114 2.01 21.87 11.07
CA TYR A 114 1.10 21.87 12.21
C TYR A 114 1.44 20.74 13.18
N THR A 115 1.20 21.00 14.45
CA THR A 115 1.40 20.07 15.57
C THR A 115 0.15 19.25 15.83
N GLU A 116 0.30 18.17 16.60
CA GLU A 116 -0.84 17.39 17.10
C GLU A 116 -1.83 18.24 17.91
N GLN A 117 -1.34 19.14 18.76
CA GLN A 117 -2.20 20.00 19.55
C GLN A 117 -3.06 20.91 18.67
N GLU A 118 -2.47 21.53 17.65
CA GLU A 118 -3.21 22.35 16.69
C GLU A 118 -4.24 21.52 15.91
N TYR A 119 -3.89 20.30 15.49
CA TYR A 119 -4.83 19.42 14.81
C TYR A 119 -6.00 19.02 15.70
N LEU A 120 -5.73 18.67 16.96
CA LEU A 120 -6.77 18.38 17.95
C LEU A 120 -7.72 19.56 18.13
N ASP A 121 -7.18 20.78 18.28
CA ASP A 121 -7.98 21.99 18.51
C ASP A 121 -8.81 22.40 17.29
N GLN A 122 -8.23 22.30 16.09
CA GLN A 122 -8.85 22.83 14.87
C GLN A 122 -9.72 21.80 14.14
N VAL A 123 -9.45 20.51 14.29
CA VAL A 123 -10.11 19.44 13.52
C VAL A 123 -10.92 18.49 14.40
N ILE A 124 -10.42 18.14 15.59
CA ILE A 124 -11.04 17.11 16.43
C ILE A 124 -12.06 17.70 17.40
N ARG A 125 -11.66 18.67 18.22
CA ARG A 125 -12.49 19.26 19.29
C ARG A 125 -13.69 20.06 18.76
N VAL A 126 -13.65 20.46 17.48
CA VAL A 126 -14.76 21.11 16.78
C VAL A 126 -15.79 20.14 16.20
N ARG A 127 -15.54 18.82 16.27
CA ARG A 127 -16.48 17.80 15.75
C ARG A 127 -17.78 17.83 16.54
N LYS A 128 -18.88 17.85 15.81
CA LYS A 128 -20.21 17.71 16.41
C LYS A 128 -20.50 16.22 16.68
N PRO A 129 -21.22 15.90 17.78
CA PRO A 129 -21.72 14.55 17.99
C PRO A 129 -22.49 14.03 16.78
N GLN A 130 -22.27 12.76 16.46
CA GLN A 130 -22.95 12.06 15.37
C GLN A 130 -24.19 11.33 15.90
N LYS A 131 -25.22 11.18 15.07
CA LYS A 131 -26.42 10.42 15.43
C LYS A 131 -26.12 8.92 15.49
N GLN A 132 -26.73 8.20 16.42
CA GLN A 132 -26.61 6.75 16.53
C GLN A 132 -26.94 6.02 15.21
N LYS A 133 -27.92 6.52 14.45
CA LYS A 133 -28.26 6.00 13.12
C LYS A 133 -27.09 5.97 12.14
N LYS A 134 -26.14 6.92 12.24
CA LYS A 134 -24.94 6.92 11.37
C LYS A 134 -24.04 5.71 11.68
N MET A 135 -23.91 5.35 12.96
CA MET A 135 -23.16 4.16 13.37
C MET A 135 -23.76 2.89 12.75
N GLU A 136 -25.08 2.73 12.83
CA GLU A 136 -25.79 1.58 12.25
C GLU A 136 -25.59 1.47 10.74
N VAL A 137 -25.65 2.60 10.02
CA VAL A 137 -25.41 2.66 8.57
C VAL A 137 -23.97 2.25 8.24
N LEU A 138 -22.97 2.74 8.97
CA LEU A 138 -21.56 2.40 8.74
C LEU A 138 -21.32 0.90 8.99
N LYS A 139 -21.89 0.35 10.08
CA LYS A 139 -21.82 -1.08 10.38
C LYS A 139 -22.48 -1.94 9.28
N GLY A 140 -23.69 -1.58 8.86
CA GLY A 140 -24.43 -2.30 7.83
C GLY A 140 -23.74 -2.27 6.47
N GLY A 141 -23.22 -1.10 6.05
CA GLY A 141 -22.46 -0.96 4.82
C GLY A 141 -21.18 -1.80 4.83
N CYS A 142 -20.42 -1.73 5.93
CA CYS A 142 -19.23 -2.55 6.15
C CYS A 142 -19.54 -4.05 6.08
N GLN A 143 -20.60 -4.49 6.77
CA GLN A 143 -21.00 -5.89 6.79
C GLN A 143 -21.30 -6.41 5.39
N SER A 144 -22.09 -5.67 4.61
CA SER A 144 -22.45 -6.05 3.23
C SER A 144 -21.21 -6.19 2.32
N MET A 145 -20.22 -5.31 2.48
CA MET A 145 -18.97 -5.41 1.70
C MET A 145 -18.17 -6.65 2.06
N ILE A 146 -18.02 -6.96 3.35
CA ILE A 146 -17.23 -8.12 3.81
C ILE A 146 -17.89 -9.44 3.43
N GLU A 147 -19.23 -9.53 3.53
CA GLU A 147 -19.98 -10.75 3.18
C GLU A 147 -19.73 -11.19 1.73
N LYS A 148 -19.53 -10.26 0.80
CA LYS A 148 -19.18 -10.55 -0.59
C LYS A 148 -17.80 -11.22 -0.72
N GLY A 149 -16.81 -10.71 0.01
CA GLY A 149 -15.47 -11.30 0.05
C GLY A 149 -15.47 -12.69 0.69
N ILE A 150 -16.23 -12.87 1.77
CA ILE A 150 -16.38 -14.17 2.45
C ILE A 150 -17.09 -15.19 1.55
N ASP A 151 -18.19 -14.82 0.90
CA ASP A 151 -18.89 -15.69 -0.05
C ASP A 151 -17.96 -16.12 -1.19
N PHE A 152 -17.20 -15.17 -1.72
CA PHE A 152 -16.22 -15.44 -2.77
C PHE A 152 -15.18 -16.47 -2.32
N ALA A 153 -14.56 -16.28 -1.14
CA ALA A 153 -13.54 -17.17 -0.61
C ALA A 153 -14.08 -18.56 -0.24
N LEU A 154 -15.31 -18.65 0.26
CA LEU A 154 -15.88 -19.92 0.73
C LEU A 154 -16.59 -20.73 -0.37
N HIS A 155 -17.20 -20.05 -1.34
CA HIS A 155 -18.20 -20.67 -2.22
C HIS A 155 -17.92 -20.50 -3.72
N VAL A 156 -17.09 -19.54 -4.13
CA VAL A 156 -16.84 -19.25 -5.56
C VAL A 156 -15.43 -19.62 -5.99
N ALA A 157 -14.44 -19.13 -5.25
CA ALA A 157 -13.04 -19.18 -5.64
C ALA A 157 -12.16 -19.84 -4.56
N SER A 158 -12.73 -20.74 -3.76
CA SER A 158 -12.04 -21.37 -2.63
C SER A 158 -10.67 -22.01 -2.95
N GLN A 159 -10.43 -22.35 -4.22
CA GLN A 159 -9.20 -22.92 -4.75
C GLN A 159 -8.03 -21.94 -4.86
N ILE A 160 -8.25 -20.62 -4.83
CA ILE A 160 -7.17 -19.62 -4.82
C ILE A 160 -6.74 -19.20 -3.41
N PHE A 161 -7.53 -19.57 -2.39
CA PHE A 161 -7.25 -19.25 -1.00
C PHE A 161 -6.52 -20.41 -0.31
N THR A 162 -5.66 -20.07 0.65
CA THR A 162 -5.06 -21.06 1.56
C THR A 162 -6.15 -21.69 2.45
N ALA A 163 -5.82 -22.77 3.16
CA ALA A 163 -6.73 -23.32 4.17
C ALA A 163 -7.07 -22.31 5.28
N SER A 164 -6.11 -21.45 5.66
CA SER A 164 -6.31 -20.42 6.69
C SER A 164 -7.20 -19.28 6.17
N GLY A 165 -6.94 -18.78 4.96
CA GLY A 165 -7.71 -17.70 4.33
C GLY A 165 -9.15 -18.06 3.92
N ARG A 166 -9.54 -19.33 4.02
CA ARG A 166 -10.93 -19.81 3.84
C ARG A 166 -11.51 -20.51 5.06
N ASP A 167 -10.89 -20.34 6.23
CA ASP A 167 -11.44 -20.86 7.48
C ASP A 167 -12.67 -20.04 7.89
N ARG A 168 -13.83 -20.70 7.94
CA ARG A 168 -15.11 -20.04 8.22
C ARG A 168 -15.12 -19.34 9.59
N ALA A 169 -14.57 -19.95 10.63
CA ALA A 169 -14.59 -19.37 11.97
C ALA A 169 -13.72 -18.11 12.05
N LYS A 170 -12.55 -18.16 11.41
CA LYS A 170 -11.64 -17.03 11.29
C LYS A 170 -12.25 -15.88 10.48
N LEU A 171 -12.88 -16.15 9.33
CA LEU A 171 -13.53 -15.13 8.51
C LEU A 171 -14.74 -14.49 9.21
N GLU A 172 -15.55 -15.28 9.92
CA GLU A 172 -16.67 -14.74 10.71
C GLU A 172 -16.18 -13.86 11.88
N LYS A 173 -15.06 -14.24 12.51
CA LYS A 173 -14.40 -13.39 13.52
C LYS A 173 -13.91 -12.07 12.89
N MET A 174 -13.21 -12.12 11.77
CA MET A 174 -12.75 -10.93 11.04
C MET A 174 -13.93 -9.99 10.71
N LYS A 175 -15.02 -10.53 10.14
CA LYS A 175 -16.22 -9.75 9.84
C LYS A 175 -16.74 -9.01 11.08
N LYS A 176 -16.91 -9.73 12.20
CA LYS A 176 -17.38 -9.13 13.44
C LYS A 176 -16.46 -8.00 13.92
N GLU A 177 -15.15 -8.23 13.90
CA GLU A 177 -14.16 -7.26 14.36
C GLU A 177 -14.17 -5.99 13.49
N ILE A 178 -14.12 -6.13 12.16
CA ILE A 178 -14.12 -4.97 11.25
C ILE A 178 -15.43 -4.19 11.36
N VAL A 179 -16.59 -4.88 11.44
CA VAL A 179 -17.90 -4.21 11.59
C VAL A 179 -17.97 -3.40 12.88
N GLU A 180 -17.38 -3.87 13.99
CA GLU A 180 -17.32 -3.09 15.22
C GLU A 180 -16.40 -1.86 15.12
N ILE A 181 -15.33 -1.95 14.33
CA ILE A 181 -14.35 -0.86 14.12
C ILE A 181 -14.87 0.17 13.10
N ALA A 182 -15.70 -0.23 12.13
CA ALA A 182 -16.11 0.59 10.99
C ALA A 182 -16.62 2.01 11.31
N PRO A 183 -17.38 2.25 12.40
CA PRO A 183 -17.78 3.60 12.77
C PRO A 183 -16.61 4.57 13.01
N TYR A 184 -15.44 4.04 13.37
CA TYR A 184 -14.27 4.79 13.81
C TYR A 184 -13.18 4.92 12.72
N PHE A 185 -13.44 4.51 11.48
CA PHE A 185 -12.46 4.66 10.39
C PHE A 185 -12.03 6.10 10.16
N ASP A 186 -12.94 7.08 10.30
CA ASP A 186 -12.59 8.49 10.20
C ASP A 186 -11.73 8.96 11.38
N ASP A 187 -11.93 8.41 12.57
CA ASP A 187 -11.11 8.75 13.75
C ASP A 187 -9.69 8.21 13.58
N ILE A 188 -9.56 6.97 13.10
CA ILE A 188 -8.29 6.35 12.73
C ILE A 188 -7.58 7.18 11.66
N ARG A 189 -8.28 7.57 10.59
CA ARG A 189 -7.75 8.44 9.53
C ARG A 189 -7.23 9.75 10.10
N SER A 190 -7.92 10.31 11.07
CA SER A 190 -7.55 11.59 11.69
C SER A 190 -6.30 11.44 12.56
N TYR A 191 -6.19 10.33 13.28
CA TYR A 191 -4.97 9.98 14.00
C TYR A 191 -3.76 9.78 13.07
N MET A 192 -3.98 9.29 11.84
CA MET A 192 -2.91 9.20 10.83
C MET A 192 -2.49 10.56 10.25
N ASN A 193 -3.32 11.59 10.38
CA ASN A 193 -3.09 12.94 9.87
C ASN A 193 -2.71 13.93 10.98
N ASN A 194 -2.50 13.45 12.21
CA ASN A 194 -2.52 14.29 13.40
C ASN A 194 -1.40 15.31 13.49
N SER A 195 -0.31 15.18 12.76
CA SER A 195 0.69 16.24 12.60
C SER A 195 1.22 16.29 11.18
N SER A 196 1.84 17.42 10.81
CA SER A 196 2.54 17.52 9.53
C SER A 196 3.73 16.57 9.42
N ASP A 197 4.22 16.01 10.53
CA ASP A 197 5.36 15.07 10.54
C ASP A 197 5.03 13.72 9.89
N TRP A 198 3.73 13.40 9.81
CA TRP A 198 3.20 12.20 9.16
C TRP A 198 2.86 12.40 7.67
N THR A 199 3.04 13.62 7.14
CA THR A 199 2.69 13.99 5.77
C THR A 199 3.93 14.38 5.00
N ALA A 200 4.20 13.72 3.88
CA ALA A 200 5.31 14.07 3.01
C ALA A 200 4.98 13.71 1.55
N ALA A 201 5.85 14.12 0.62
CA ALA A 201 5.80 13.69 -0.77
C ALA A 201 5.96 12.17 -0.86
N MET A 202 5.05 11.52 -1.59
CA MET A 202 4.99 10.08 -1.75
C MET A 202 4.72 9.71 -3.20
N HIS A 203 5.20 8.53 -3.61
CA HIS A 203 4.88 7.93 -4.91
C HIS A 203 3.41 7.48 -5.03
N MET A 204 2.73 7.25 -3.90
CA MET A 204 1.34 6.77 -3.80
C MET A 204 1.06 5.31 -4.21
N ASN A 205 2.04 4.60 -4.78
CA ASN A 205 1.89 3.19 -5.20
C ASN A 205 3.27 2.57 -5.50
N LEU A 206 4.26 2.73 -4.61
CA LEU A 206 5.60 2.21 -4.82
C LEU A 206 5.67 0.71 -4.47
N GLN A 207 5.13 -0.10 -5.36
CA GLN A 207 5.25 -1.55 -5.34
C GLN A 207 6.52 -1.99 -6.09
N ALA A 208 6.93 -3.25 -5.92
CA ALA A 208 8.13 -3.79 -6.57
C ALA A 208 8.08 -3.73 -8.12
N ASP A 209 6.89 -3.70 -8.72
CA ASP A 209 6.74 -3.55 -10.16
C ASP A 209 6.92 -2.12 -10.66
N ASN A 210 6.87 -1.12 -9.77
CA ASN A 210 7.08 0.30 -10.06
C ASN A 210 8.54 0.76 -9.83
N ALA A 211 9.46 -0.22 -9.78
CA ALA A 211 10.88 0.02 -9.55
C ALA A 211 11.76 -0.96 -10.35
N TRP A 212 13.04 -0.61 -10.47
CA TRP A 212 14.09 -1.52 -10.90
C TRP A 212 15.25 -1.48 -9.92
N PHE A 213 16.01 -2.57 -9.87
CA PHE A 213 16.95 -2.81 -8.79
C PHE A 213 18.28 -3.30 -9.34
N TRP A 214 19.37 -3.02 -8.63
CA TRP A 214 20.69 -3.55 -8.92
C TRP A 214 21.51 -3.61 -7.64
N HIS A 215 22.52 -4.47 -7.61
CA HIS A 215 23.53 -4.44 -6.56
C HIS A 215 24.70 -3.56 -6.96
N ASP A 216 25.25 -2.77 -6.06
CA ASP A 216 26.48 -2.02 -6.31
C ASP A 216 27.74 -2.88 -6.16
N GLU A 217 28.92 -2.26 -6.13
CA GLU A 217 30.21 -2.97 -5.96
C GLU A 217 30.36 -3.63 -4.58
N MET A 218 29.66 -3.12 -3.56
CA MET A 218 29.68 -3.63 -2.18
C MET A 218 28.59 -4.70 -1.96
N GLY A 219 27.70 -4.88 -2.92
CA GLY A 219 26.57 -5.80 -2.85
C GLY A 219 25.31 -5.17 -2.25
N ASP A 220 25.32 -3.87 -1.97
CA ASP A 220 24.15 -3.15 -1.47
C ASP A 220 23.10 -3.03 -2.58
N LEU A 221 21.83 -3.26 -2.23
CA LEU A 221 20.72 -3.19 -3.17
C LEU A 221 20.27 -1.73 -3.32
N ASP A 222 20.29 -1.25 -4.55
CA ASP A 222 19.82 0.06 -4.96
C ASP A 222 18.51 -0.02 -5.73
N VAL A 223 17.85 1.14 -5.82
CA VAL A 223 16.53 1.32 -6.43
C VAL A 223 16.54 2.46 -7.44
N GLY A 224 15.85 2.24 -8.54
CA GLY A 224 15.30 3.30 -9.37
C GLY A 224 13.79 3.14 -9.51
N VAL A 225 13.09 4.25 -9.74
CA VAL A 225 11.63 4.33 -9.60
C VAL A 225 10.96 4.94 -10.84
N PHE A 226 9.82 4.39 -11.26
CA PHE A 226 8.99 4.87 -12.37
C PHE A 226 7.50 4.87 -11.99
N ASP A 227 6.61 5.35 -12.87
CA ASP A 227 5.14 5.46 -12.65
C ASP A 227 4.75 6.54 -11.61
N TRP A 228 5.02 7.80 -11.97
CA TRP A 228 4.81 8.96 -11.10
C TRP A 228 3.41 9.57 -11.16
N CYS A 229 2.41 8.87 -11.72
CA CYS A 229 1.05 9.41 -11.87
C CYS A 229 0.39 9.78 -10.52
N GLY A 230 0.85 9.18 -9.43
CA GLY A 230 0.40 9.47 -8.07
C GLY A 230 1.22 10.50 -7.29
N PHE A 231 2.32 11.04 -7.82
CA PHE A 231 3.26 11.83 -7.02
C PHE A 231 2.62 13.05 -6.34
N GLY A 232 2.70 13.11 -5.01
CA GLY A 232 2.14 14.21 -4.23
C GLY A 232 2.27 14.03 -2.73
N ARG A 233 1.84 15.04 -1.96
CA ARG A 233 1.85 14.97 -0.49
C ARG A 233 0.67 14.17 0.04
N ALA A 234 0.94 13.22 0.91
CA ALA A 234 -0.08 12.46 1.62
C ALA A 234 0.43 12.00 2.99
N PRO A 235 -0.48 11.63 3.90
CA PRO A 235 -0.12 10.88 5.10
C PRO A 235 0.50 9.55 4.70
N PHE A 236 1.81 9.41 4.86
CA PHE A 236 2.54 8.32 4.19
C PHE A 236 2.18 6.94 4.75
N VAL A 237 1.77 6.85 6.02
CA VAL A 237 1.38 5.56 6.62
C VAL A 237 0.14 4.99 5.96
N MET A 238 -0.81 5.84 5.58
CA MET A 238 -1.99 5.42 4.81
C MET A 238 -1.58 4.85 3.45
N ASN A 239 -0.53 5.41 2.86
CA ASN A 239 -0.02 5.00 1.56
C ASN A 239 0.74 3.65 1.60
N PHE A 240 1.27 3.25 2.75
CA PHE A 240 2.00 1.97 2.87
C PHE A 240 1.14 0.77 2.51
N MET A 241 -0.18 0.80 2.72
CA MET A 241 -1.07 -0.30 2.29
C MET A 241 -1.05 -0.51 0.78
N GLY A 242 -1.02 0.57 0.00
CA GLY A 242 -0.89 0.47 -1.47
C GLY A 242 0.49 -0.06 -1.87
N CYS A 243 1.54 0.37 -1.18
CA CYS A 243 2.92 -0.05 -1.48
C CYS A 243 3.19 -1.51 -1.10
N LEU A 244 2.51 -2.02 -0.06
CA LEU A 244 2.70 -3.37 0.47
C LEU A 244 1.64 -4.38 0.02
N SER A 245 0.61 -4.00 -0.73
CA SER A 245 -0.49 -4.91 -1.08
C SER A 245 -0.08 -6.08 -1.99
N GLY A 246 1.06 -5.97 -2.68
CA GLY A 246 1.67 -7.05 -3.45
C GLY A 246 2.40 -8.09 -2.60
N ALA A 247 2.85 -7.71 -1.40
CA ALA A 247 3.66 -8.56 -0.54
C ALA A 247 2.87 -9.78 -0.05
N GLU A 248 3.50 -10.95 -0.11
CA GLU A 248 2.93 -12.18 0.45
C GLU A 248 2.74 -12.04 1.97
N ALA A 249 1.68 -12.62 2.53
CA ALA A 249 1.37 -12.51 3.94
C ALA A 249 2.50 -13.02 4.86
N ASP A 250 3.25 -14.04 4.44
CA ASP A 250 4.44 -14.53 5.16
C ASP A 250 5.57 -13.52 5.22
N MET A 251 5.76 -12.74 4.15
CA MET A 251 6.74 -11.66 4.12
C MET A 251 6.33 -10.58 5.13
N LEU A 252 5.08 -10.11 5.07
CA LEU A 252 4.61 -9.05 5.96
C LEU A 252 4.68 -9.48 7.43
N ASP A 253 4.31 -10.73 7.72
CA ASP A 253 4.31 -11.27 9.07
C ASP A 253 5.72 -11.26 9.69
N ALA A 254 6.73 -11.57 8.87
CA ALA A 254 8.12 -11.61 9.30
C ALA A 254 8.82 -10.24 9.31
N HIS A 255 8.38 -9.28 8.49
CA HIS A 255 9.17 -8.08 8.21
C HIS A 255 8.48 -6.74 8.43
N GLU A 256 7.17 -6.65 8.68
CA GLU A 256 6.48 -5.36 8.82
C GLU A 256 7.11 -4.45 9.88
N GLU A 257 7.51 -5.00 11.03
CA GLU A 257 8.09 -4.22 12.13
C GLU A 257 9.43 -3.61 11.71
N GLY A 258 10.27 -4.40 11.05
CA GLY A 258 11.55 -3.92 10.55
C GLY A 258 11.40 -2.93 9.39
N LEU A 259 10.38 -3.08 8.53
CA LEU A 259 10.07 -2.10 7.48
C LEU A 259 9.65 -0.75 8.08
N MET A 260 8.76 -0.76 9.09
CA MET A 260 8.34 0.46 9.79
C MET A 260 9.52 1.12 10.50
N LYS A 261 10.35 0.33 11.19
CA LYS A 261 11.56 0.82 11.83
C LYS A 261 12.53 1.42 10.83
N MET A 262 12.75 0.74 9.70
CA MET A 262 13.67 1.23 8.68
C MET A 262 13.22 2.57 8.11
N PHE A 263 11.92 2.73 7.85
CA PHE A 263 11.40 4.00 7.40
C PHE A 263 11.66 5.11 8.42
N CYS A 264 11.34 4.89 9.70
CA CYS A 264 11.59 5.90 10.75
C CYS A 264 13.08 6.28 10.85
N ASP A 265 13.97 5.29 10.90
CA ASP A 265 15.41 5.50 11.05
C ASP A 265 15.97 6.34 9.87
N GLU A 266 15.63 5.97 8.63
CA GLU A 266 16.13 6.66 7.43
C GLU A 266 15.45 8.02 7.21
N TYR A 267 14.17 8.14 7.60
CA TYR A 267 13.45 9.41 7.55
C TYR A 267 14.12 10.44 8.44
N GLU A 268 14.43 10.10 9.70
CA GLU A 268 15.17 10.98 10.61
C GLU A 268 16.59 11.25 10.12
N ARG A 269 17.32 10.18 9.74
CA ARG A 269 18.71 10.29 9.25
C ARG A 269 18.85 11.23 8.06
N TYR A 270 17.87 11.23 7.16
CA TYR A 270 17.86 12.09 5.98
C TYR A 270 17.20 13.45 6.23
N GLY A 271 16.92 13.83 7.48
CA GLY A 271 16.49 15.19 7.86
C GLY A 271 14.96 15.38 7.97
N GLY A 272 14.20 14.29 7.97
CA GLY A 272 12.80 14.29 8.40
C GLY A 272 12.67 14.38 9.93
N PRO A 273 11.48 14.71 10.46
CA PRO A 273 11.18 14.62 11.88
C PRO A 273 11.40 13.22 12.46
N HIS A 274 11.79 13.17 13.73
CA HIS A 274 11.84 11.91 14.48
C HIS A 274 10.43 11.33 14.68
N LEU A 275 10.26 10.04 14.41
CA LEU A 275 9.01 9.30 14.60
C LEU A 275 9.29 7.99 15.34
N GLU A 276 8.49 7.70 16.36
CA GLU A 276 8.61 6.46 17.11
C GLU A 276 8.20 5.24 16.25
N PRO A 277 9.09 4.24 16.04
CA PRO A 277 8.77 3.05 15.25
C PRO A 277 7.53 2.29 15.72
N SER A 278 7.28 2.26 17.04
CA SER A 278 6.08 1.63 17.60
C SER A 278 4.80 2.38 17.24
N GLU A 279 4.85 3.71 17.10
CA GLU A 279 3.70 4.50 16.67
C GLU A 279 3.46 4.32 15.16
N MET A 280 4.53 4.27 14.36
CA MET A 280 4.46 3.94 12.93
C MET A 280 3.76 2.60 12.71
N LEU A 281 4.19 1.56 13.44
CA LEU A 281 3.58 0.23 13.37
C LEU A 281 2.11 0.25 13.83
N LEU A 282 1.79 0.97 14.91
CA LEU A 282 0.41 1.14 15.37
C LEU A 282 -0.47 1.77 14.29
N LYS A 283 -0.04 2.88 13.67
CA LYS A 283 -0.80 3.55 12.60
C LYS A 283 -0.98 2.63 11.38
N TYR A 284 0.06 1.88 11.00
CA TYR A 284 -0.03 0.86 9.96
C TYR A 284 -1.08 -0.21 10.30
N HIS A 285 -1.07 -0.74 11.53
CA HIS A 285 -2.05 -1.73 11.99
C HIS A 285 -3.48 -1.21 12.04
N LEU A 286 -3.68 0.06 12.43
CA LEU A 286 -5.02 0.66 12.48
C LEU A 286 -5.67 0.84 11.09
N GLN A 287 -4.89 0.88 10.01
CA GLN A 287 -5.40 1.01 8.65
C GLN A 287 -5.97 -0.33 8.09
N TRP A 288 -5.50 -1.48 8.61
CA TRP A 288 -5.89 -2.81 8.12
C TRP A 288 -7.39 -3.10 8.10
N PRO A 289 -8.19 -2.75 9.13
CA PRO A 289 -9.65 -2.93 9.11
C PRO A 289 -10.31 -2.31 7.87
N SER A 290 -9.97 -1.06 7.53
CA SER A 290 -10.52 -0.41 6.33
C SER A 290 -10.00 -1.04 5.05
N PHE A 291 -8.72 -1.42 5.00
CA PHE A 291 -8.12 -2.05 3.84
C PHE A 291 -8.72 -3.44 3.53
N ALA A 292 -8.93 -4.26 4.56
CA ALA A 292 -9.53 -5.60 4.41
C ALA A 292 -10.99 -5.50 3.94
N MET A 293 -11.76 -4.54 4.46
CA MET A 293 -13.10 -4.23 3.95
C MET A 293 -13.04 -3.80 2.47
N ASP A 294 -12.10 -2.92 2.11
CA ASP A 294 -11.93 -2.45 0.73
C ASP A 294 -11.58 -3.58 -0.22
N ALA A 295 -10.69 -4.50 0.19
CA ALA A 295 -10.36 -5.68 -0.59
C ALA A 295 -11.59 -6.55 -0.90
N CYS A 296 -12.52 -6.70 0.06
CA CYS A 296 -13.74 -7.48 -0.14
C CYS A 296 -14.69 -6.86 -1.19
N GLN A 297 -14.85 -5.53 -1.21
CA GLN A 297 -15.75 -4.89 -2.19
C GLN A 297 -15.25 -4.98 -3.64
N TRP A 298 -13.94 -5.21 -3.85
CA TRP A 298 -13.36 -5.31 -5.20
C TRP A 298 -13.80 -6.58 -5.93
N VAL A 299 -14.35 -7.58 -5.23
CA VAL A 299 -14.91 -8.80 -5.84
C VAL A 299 -15.95 -8.45 -6.91
N GLU A 300 -16.95 -7.66 -6.56
CA GLU A 300 -17.99 -7.28 -7.52
C GLU A 300 -17.55 -6.15 -8.44
N ARG A 301 -16.82 -5.17 -7.90
CA ARG A 301 -16.44 -3.96 -8.64
C ARG A 301 -15.43 -4.23 -9.76
N ASP A 302 -14.47 -5.10 -9.51
CA ASP A 302 -13.29 -5.25 -10.36
C ASP A 302 -13.10 -6.70 -10.84
N ILE A 303 -13.21 -7.68 -9.94
CA ILE A 303 -12.91 -9.08 -10.24
C ILE A 303 -13.96 -9.68 -11.17
N TYR A 304 -15.25 -9.56 -10.83
CA TYR A 304 -16.34 -10.10 -11.67
C TYR A 304 -16.50 -9.37 -13.01
N VAL A 305 -16.00 -8.15 -13.15
CA VAL A 305 -15.99 -7.43 -14.43
C VAL A 305 -15.08 -8.14 -15.45
N GLN A 306 -13.98 -8.73 -15.00
CA GLN A 306 -13.02 -9.43 -15.87
C GLN A 306 -13.14 -10.95 -15.82
N CYS A 307 -13.65 -11.53 -14.72
CA CYS A 307 -13.89 -12.96 -14.58
C CYS A 307 -15.27 -13.18 -13.92
N PRO A 308 -16.34 -13.34 -14.73
CA PRO A 308 -17.69 -13.57 -14.23
C PRO A 308 -17.76 -14.73 -13.24
N ARG A 309 -18.71 -14.68 -12.30
CA ARG A 309 -18.84 -15.62 -11.19
C ARG A 309 -18.85 -17.09 -11.66
N GLU A 310 -19.51 -17.38 -12.76
CA GLU A 310 -19.69 -18.72 -13.32
C GLU A 310 -18.37 -19.32 -13.86
N GLU A 311 -17.45 -18.46 -14.30
CA GLU A 311 -16.17 -18.86 -14.86
C GLU A 311 -15.20 -19.37 -13.78
N TRP A 312 -15.38 -18.99 -12.51
CA TRP A 312 -14.48 -19.34 -11.42
C TRP A 312 -14.32 -20.84 -11.18
N SER A 313 -15.31 -21.66 -11.56
CA SER A 313 -15.19 -23.12 -11.56
C SER A 313 -14.04 -23.65 -12.44
N THR A 314 -13.62 -22.86 -13.43
CA THR A 314 -12.54 -23.20 -14.36
C THR A 314 -11.16 -22.75 -13.89
N VAL A 315 -11.06 -21.72 -13.04
CA VAL A 315 -9.80 -21.20 -12.48
C VAL A 315 -9.26 -22.17 -11.45
N LYS A 316 -8.03 -22.64 -11.59
CA LYS A 316 -7.46 -23.71 -10.74
C LYS A 316 -6.61 -23.23 -9.58
N SER A 317 -5.95 -22.08 -9.72
CA SER A 317 -5.10 -21.48 -8.70
C SER A 317 -4.79 -20.02 -9.04
N MET A 318 -4.05 -19.32 -8.18
CA MET A 318 -3.49 -17.99 -8.50
C MET A 318 -2.43 -18.01 -9.61
N LEU A 319 -1.94 -19.19 -10.01
CA LEU A 319 -0.99 -19.36 -11.12
C LEU A 319 -1.67 -19.77 -12.44
N ASP A 320 -3.00 -19.88 -12.44
CA ASP A 320 -3.78 -20.17 -13.65
C ASP A 320 -3.74 -18.95 -14.59
N ASP A 321 -3.55 -19.17 -15.90
CA ASP A 321 -3.51 -18.10 -16.91
C ASP A 321 -4.75 -17.19 -16.84
N LYS A 322 -5.93 -17.75 -16.53
CA LYS A 322 -7.16 -16.93 -16.37
C LYS A 322 -7.10 -15.97 -15.20
N PHE A 323 -6.36 -16.33 -14.15
CA PHE A 323 -6.11 -15.47 -13.01
C PHE A 323 -4.99 -14.49 -13.32
N VAL A 324 -3.87 -14.99 -13.86
CA VAL A 324 -2.66 -14.20 -14.09
C VAL A 324 -2.83 -13.18 -15.21
N ASP A 325 -3.46 -13.50 -16.33
CA ASP A 325 -3.46 -12.61 -17.51
C ASP A 325 -4.50 -11.49 -17.42
N ARG A 326 -5.40 -11.52 -16.44
CA ARG A 326 -6.46 -10.53 -16.24
C ARG A 326 -6.06 -9.56 -15.13
N TRP A 327 -5.76 -8.32 -15.52
CA TRP A 327 -5.19 -7.31 -14.62
C TRP A 327 -5.91 -7.19 -13.27
N ASN A 328 -7.22 -6.94 -13.26
CA ASN A 328 -7.95 -6.75 -12.00
C ASN A 328 -8.17 -8.06 -11.25
N VAL A 329 -8.31 -9.20 -11.96
CA VAL A 329 -8.40 -10.51 -11.31
C VAL A 329 -7.13 -10.81 -10.52
N ARG A 330 -5.96 -10.62 -11.15
CA ARG A 330 -4.66 -10.76 -10.50
C ARG A 330 -4.48 -9.76 -9.37
N CYS A 331 -4.59 -8.46 -9.66
CA CYS A 331 -4.26 -7.41 -8.70
C CYS A 331 -5.18 -7.46 -7.47
N ARG A 332 -6.49 -7.48 -7.69
CA ARG A 332 -7.49 -7.43 -6.62
C ARG A 332 -7.65 -8.80 -5.95
N GLY A 333 -7.57 -9.88 -6.71
CA GLY A 333 -7.61 -11.25 -6.19
C GLY A 333 -6.43 -11.55 -5.28
N THR A 334 -5.19 -11.26 -5.71
CA THR A 334 -4.00 -11.45 -4.88
C THR A 334 -4.08 -10.61 -3.61
N THR A 335 -4.50 -9.33 -3.72
CA THR A 335 -4.66 -8.48 -2.53
C THR A 335 -5.67 -9.06 -1.53
N LEU A 336 -6.81 -9.56 -2.01
CA LEU A 336 -7.84 -10.17 -1.17
C LEU A 336 -7.33 -11.45 -0.48
N VAL A 337 -6.63 -12.31 -1.21
CA VAL A 337 -6.01 -13.52 -0.65
C VAL A 337 -5.01 -13.15 0.45
N ASN A 338 -4.11 -12.20 0.17
CA ASN A 338 -3.13 -11.73 1.14
C ASN A 338 -3.79 -11.10 2.37
N ALA A 339 -4.85 -10.31 2.19
CA ALA A 339 -5.57 -9.69 3.31
C ALA A 339 -6.22 -10.73 4.23
N PHE A 340 -6.85 -11.77 3.67
CA PHE A 340 -7.48 -12.83 4.46
C PHE A 340 -6.44 -13.69 5.17
N GLU A 341 -5.33 -13.98 4.51
CA GLU A 341 -4.24 -14.74 5.11
C GLU A 341 -3.54 -13.97 6.24
N PHE A 342 -3.28 -12.67 6.04
CA PHE A 342 -2.59 -11.84 7.00
C PHE A 342 -3.45 -11.46 8.20
N TRP A 343 -4.78 -11.27 8.01
CA TRP A 343 -5.68 -10.79 9.08
C TRP A 343 -5.50 -11.57 10.39
N HIS A 344 -5.39 -12.89 10.28
CA HIS A 344 -5.38 -13.79 11.43
C HIS A 344 -4.05 -13.86 12.18
N ARG A 345 -3.01 -13.17 11.68
CA ARG A 345 -1.66 -13.12 12.27
C ARG A 345 -1.52 -12.00 13.30
N ARG A 346 -2.48 -11.09 13.35
CA ARG A 346 -2.55 -9.99 14.32
C ARG A 346 -3.88 -9.97 15.04
N ASN A 347 -3.91 -9.32 16.19
CA ASN A 347 -5.14 -9.09 16.94
C ASN A 347 -5.60 -7.64 16.74
N PHE A 348 -6.12 -7.34 15.54
CA PHE A 348 -6.54 -5.98 15.17
C PHE A 348 -7.62 -5.41 16.09
N SER A 349 -8.53 -6.25 16.61
CA SER A 349 -9.51 -5.81 17.61
C SER A 349 -8.84 -5.34 18.90
N LYS A 350 -7.84 -6.08 19.40
CA LYS A 350 -7.07 -5.65 20.58
C LYS A 350 -6.30 -4.36 20.29
N ILE A 351 -5.59 -4.29 19.17
CA ILE A 351 -4.82 -3.10 18.77
C ILE A 351 -5.73 -1.86 18.73
N PHE A 352 -6.90 -1.98 18.09
CA PHE A 352 -7.90 -0.93 18.05
C PHE A 352 -8.42 -0.56 19.44
N ASN A 353 -8.77 -1.55 20.27
CA ASN A 353 -9.31 -1.30 21.61
C ASN A 353 -8.29 -0.62 22.54
N ASP A 354 -7.03 -1.02 22.46
CA ASP A 354 -5.93 -0.39 23.18
C ASP A 354 -5.75 1.06 22.72
N TRP A 355 -5.74 1.30 21.40
CA TRP A 355 -5.63 2.64 20.82
C TRP A 355 -6.80 3.53 21.25
N ILE A 356 -8.05 3.12 21.02
CA ILE A 356 -9.22 3.98 21.27
C ILE A 356 -9.44 4.27 22.76
N SER A 357 -8.90 3.42 23.65
CA SER A 357 -8.93 3.64 25.10
C SER A 357 -7.73 4.43 25.62
N GLY A 358 -6.64 4.50 24.83
CA GLY A 358 -5.40 5.19 25.13
C GLY A 358 -5.14 6.37 24.17
N PRO A 359 -4.11 6.32 23.31
CA PRO A 359 -3.74 7.46 22.44
C PRO A 359 -4.87 7.97 21.52
N GLY A 360 -5.78 7.10 21.11
CA GLY A 360 -6.94 7.41 20.27
C GLY A 360 -8.11 8.07 21.00
N LYS A 361 -8.06 8.21 22.32
CA LYS A 361 -9.19 8.66 23.14
C LYS A 361 -9.72 10.04 22.72
N GLU A 362 -8.83 10.97 22.37
CA GLU A 362 -9.24 12.32 21.95
C GLU A 362 -9.84 12.33 20.54
N TYR A 363 -9.44 11.41 19.68
CA TYR A 363 -9.91 11.30 18.29
C TYR A 363 -11.31 10.70 18.18
N ARG A 364 -11.76 9.99 19.21
CA ARG A 364 -12.99 9.22 19.21
C ARG A 364 -14.23 10.08 18.97
N SER A 365 -14.95 9.76 17.90
CA SER A 365 -16.26 10.32 17.59
C SER A 365 -17.27 9.97 18.70
N VAL A 366 -18.01 11.00 19.13
CA VAL A 366 -19.11 10.87 20.09
C VAL A 366 -20.40 10.60 19.33
N TYR A 367 -21.12 9.56 19.73
CA TYR A 367 -22.44 9.24 19.20
C TYR A 367 -23.51 9.54 20.25
N SER A 368 -24.53 10.28 19.86
CA SER A 368 -25.68 10.62 20.70
C SER A 368 -26.96 10.01 20.14
N ALA A 369 -27.94 9.83 21.04
CA ALA A 369 -29.28 9.34 20.72
C ALA A 369 -29.97 10.18 19.62
#